data_AF-A0A392THW7-F1
#
_entry.id   AF-A0A392THW7-F1
#
_cell.length_a   1.000
_cell.length_b   1.000
_cell.length_c   1.000
_cell.angle_alpha   90.00
_cell.angle_beta   90.00
_cell.angle_gamma   90.00
#
_symmetry.space_group_name_H-M   'P 1'
#
loop_
_entity.id
_entity.type
_entity.pdbx_description
1 polymer ?
#
loop_
_entity_poly.entity_id
_entity_poly.type
_entity_poly.pdbx_seq_one_letter_code
_entity_poly.pdbx_strand_id
1 'polypeptide(L)' 'MFNIFQKYGDVVEVVIPAKRDKGGRRFGFARFEQVWDVRKFGFELD' A
#
# COMPACT_ATOMS: atom_id res chain seq x y z
N MET A 1 10.31 -5.73 5.75
CA MET A 1 8.87 -5.58 5.42
C MET A 1 8.61 -4.57 4.28
N PHE A 2 9.58 -4.24 3.42
CA PHE A 2 9.42 -3.31 2.29
C PHE A 2 9.30 -3.99 0.90
N ASN A 3 9.72 -5.25 0.77
CA ASN A 3 9.87 -5.91 -0.54
C ASN A 3 8.56 -6.27 -1.26
N ILE A 4 7.43 -6.38 -0.55
CA ILE A 4 6.18 -6.88 -1.16
C ILE A 4 5.62 -5.85 -2.15
N PHE A 5 5.85 -4.56 -1.88
CA PHE A 5 5.27 -3.47 -2.64
C PHE A 5 6.13 -3.03 -3.83
N GLN A 6 7.42 -3.38 -3.87
CA GLN A 6 8.33 -3.00 -4.97
C GLN A 6 7.90 -3.57 -6.33
N LYS A 7 7.16 -4.69 -6.36
CA LYS A 7 6.68 -5.28 -7.61
C LYS A 7 5.61 -4.46 -8.32
N TYR A 8 5.03 -3.47 -7.64
CA TYR A 8 3.92 -2.67 -8.14
C TYR A 8 4.31 -1.24 -8.59
N GLY A 9 5.54 -0.81 -8.31
CA GLY A 9 6.05 0.53 -8.60
C GLY A 9 6.98 1.03 -7.51
N ASP A 10 7.47 2.27 -7.67
CA ASP A 10 8.35 2.90 -6.69
C ASP A 10 7.55 3.30 -5.45
N VAL A 11 7.77 2.56 -4.37
CA VAL A 11 7.17 2.81 -3.06
C VAL A 11 7.88 3.99 -2.42
N VAL A 12 7.18 5.10 -2.28
CA VAL A 12 7.77 6.32 -1.73
C VAL A 12 7.55 6.43 -0.23
N GLU A 13 6.43 5.92 0.26
CA GLU A 13 6.11 6.00 1.69
C GLU A 13 5.18 4.86 2.12
N VAL A 14 5.44 4.31 3.31
CA VAL A 14 4.55 3.34 3.96
C VAL A 14 4.31 3.79 5.40
N VAL A 15 3.05 3.99 5.76
CA VAL A 15 2.62 4.40 7.10
C VAL A 15 1.69 3.34 7.67
N ILE A 16 2.05 2.78 8.82
CA ILE A 16 1.17 1.89 9.60
C ILE A 16 0.82 2.63 10.90
N PRO A 17 -0.39 3.20 11.02
CA PRO A 17 -0.79 3.88 12.24
C PRO A 17 -0.82 2.93 13.44
N ALA A 18 -0.45 3.44 14.61
CA ALA A 18 -0.64 2.70 15.86
C ALA A 18 -2.13 2.52 16.21
N LYS A 19 -2.99 3.41 15.69
CA LYS A 19 -4.44 3.36 15.81
C LYS A 19 -5.00 2.16 15.05
N ARG A 20 -5.97 1.48 15.66
CA ARG A 20 -6.74 0.38 15.03
C ARG A 20 -8.04 0.89 14.42
N ASP A 21 -8.56 0.16 13.43
CA ASP A 21 -9.89 0.42 12.89
C ASP A 21 -10.98 0.15 13.93
N LYS A 22 -12.25 0.45 13.59
CA LYS A 22 -13.38 0.22 14.49
C LYS A 22 -13.57 -1.26 14.88
N GLY A 23 -13.02 -2.19 14.10
CA GLY A 23 -13.04 -3.64 14.34
C GLY A 23 -11.78 -4.17 15.03
N GLY A 24 -10.84 -3.32 15.45
CA GLY A 24 -9.60 -3.72 16.12
C GLY A 24 -8.49 -4.24 15.19
N ARG A 25 -8.66 -4.12 13.87
CA ARG A 25 -7.64 -4.51 12.87
C ARG A 25 -6.64 -3.38 12.65
N ARG A 26 -5.41 -3.78 12.30
CA ARG A 26 -4.39 -2.83 11.82
C ARG A 26 -4.66 -2.53 10.36
N PHE A 27 -4.35 -1.31 9.95
CA PHE A 27 -4.38 -0.86 8.57
C PHE A 27 -3.10 -0.07 8.31
N GLY A 28 -2.78 0.13 7.04
CA GLY A 28 -1.65 0.95 6.62
C GLY A 28 -1.94 1.60 5.29
N PHE A 29 -1.16 2.62 4.98
CA PHE A 29 -1.20 3.33 3.71
C PHE A 29 0.16 3.19 3.05
N ALA A 30 0.16 2.94 1.75
CA ALA A 30 1.36 2.94 0.94
C ALA A 30 1.16 3.92 -0.21
N ARG A 31 2.11 4.84 -0.38
CA ARG A 31 2.14 5.81 -1.48
C ARG A 31 3.15 5.34 -2.52
N PHE A 32 2.71 5.33 -3.77
CA PHE A 32 3.50 4.92 -4.92
C PHE A 32 3.66 6.10 -5.87
N GLU A 33 4.82 6.19 -6.51
CA GLU A 33 5.05 7.08 -7.65
C GLU A 33 5.29 6.25 -8.92
N GLN A 34 5.09 6.89 -10.07
CA GLN A 34 5.31 6.27 -11.39
C GLN A 34 4.52 4.97 -11.63
N VAL A 35 3.34 4.83 -11.02
CA VAL A 35 2.45 3.69 -11.26
C VAL A 35 1.97 3.73 -12.71
N TRP A 36 2.47 2.78 -13.52
CA TRP A 36 2.23 2.77 -14.96
C TRP A 36 0.76 2.53 -15.33
N ASP A 37 0.05 1.73 -14.53
CA ASP A 37 -1.35 1.37 -14.73
C ASP A 37 -2.07 1.30 -13.38
N VAL A 38 -2.72 2.40 -13.03
CA VAL A 38 -3.43 2.57 -11.77
C VAL A 38 -4.62 1.61 -11.63
N ARG A 39 -5.27 1.24 -12.74
CA ARG A 39 -6.44 0.35 -12.69
C ARG A 39 -5.99 -1.07 -12.39
N LYS A 40 -5.00 -1.57 -13.13
CA LYS A 40 -4.40 -2.88 -12.90
C LYS A 40 -3.82 -2.97 -11.49
N PHE A 41 -3.15 -1.90 -11.04
CA PHE A 41 -2.62 -1.80 -9.68
C PHE A 41 -3.70 -1.97 -8.60
N GLY A 42 -4.88 -1.35 -8.78
CA GLY A 42 -6.01 -1.53 -7.86
C GLY A 42 -6.52 -2.98 -7.81
N PHE A 43 -6.60 -3.66 -8.96
CA PHE A 43 -7.03 -5.06 -9.03
C PHE A 43 -6.03 -6.07 -8.44
N GLU A 44 -4.73 -5.82 -8.49
CA GLU A 44 -3.72 -6.74 -7.94
C GLU A 44 -3.48 -6.59 -6.43
N LEU A 45 -4.06 -5.57 -5.81
CA LEU A 45 -3.95 -5.27 -4.38
C LEU A 45 -5.20 -5.63 -3.55
N ASP A 46 -6.35 -5.80 -4.21
CA ASP A 46 -7.61 -6.25 -3.60
C ASP A 46 -7.60 -7.80 -3.41
#